data_AF-A0A7W6RJ99-F1
#
_entry.id   AF-A0A7W6RJ99-F1
#
_cell.length_a   1.000
_cell.length_b   1.000
_cell.length_c   1.000
_cell.angle_alpha   90.00
_cell.angle_beta   90.00
_cell.angle_gamma   90.00
#
_symmetry.space_group_name_H-M   'P 1'
#
loop_
_entity.id
_entity.type
_entity.pdbx_description
1 polymer ?
#
loop_
_entity_poly.entity_id
_entity_poly.type
_entity_poly.pdbx_seq_one_letter_code
_entity_poly.pdbx_strand_id
1 'polypeptide(L)' 'MNSTKITNYVVFGLAILSSLVAGLQVFAWTAFFTQEQTIAIMGGLSALGVMIKGWMSTAEAMARSIAAGVSAMQVEK' A
#
# COMPACT_ATOMS: atom_id res chain seq x y z
N MET A 1 -6.76 5.85 23.03
CA MET A 1 -7.64 5.90 21.84
C MET A 1 -7.01 6.66 20.66
N ASN A 2 -5.73 6.40 20.35
CA ASN A 2 -4.98 7.12 19.30
C ASN A 2 -4.45 6.18 18.18
N SER A 3 -4.16 4.92 18.51
CA SER A 3 -3.60 3.93 17.58
C SER A 3 -4.54 3.56 16.42
N THR A 4 -5.83 3.34 16.67
CA THR A 4 -6.81 2.98 15.63
C THR A 4 -6.97 4.04 14.54
N LYS A 5 -6.84 5.33 14.91
CA LYS A 5 -6.93 6.44 13.94
C LYS A 5 -5.71 6.47 13.03
N ILE A 6 -4.52 6.30 13.58
CA ILE A 6 -3.26 6.27 12.83
C ILE A 6 -3.28 5.12 11.82
N THR A 7 -3.72 3.92 12.23
CA THR A 7 -3.86 2.77 11.34
C THR A 7 -4.81 3.05 10.18
N ASN A 8 -5.97 3.68 10.43
CA ASN A 8 -6.91 4.04 9.38
C ASN A 8 -6.35 5.07 8.38
N TYR A 9 -5.62 6.09 8.85
CA TYR A 9 -5.00 7.07 7.96
C TYR A 9 -3.90 6.44 7.09
N VAL A 10 -3.12 5.51 7.64
CA VAL A 10 -2.09 4.79 6.89
C VAL A 10 -2.75 3.91 5.81
N VAL A 11 -3.81 3.17 6.13
CA VAL A 11 -4.52 2.32 5.16
C VAL A 11 -5.13 3.16 4.04
N PHE A 12 -5.80 4.27 4.36
CA PHE A 12 -6.34 5.18 3.34
C PHE A 12 -5.25 5.81 2.47
N GLY A 13 -4.13 6.25 3.07
CA GLY A 13 -2.99 6.78 2.33
C GLY A 13 -2.39 5.74 1.37
N LEU A 14 -2.27 4.48 1.81
CA LEU A 14 -1.78 3.38 0.98
C LEU A 14 -2.75 3.01 -0.14
N ALA A 15 -4.06 3.10 0.10
CA ALA A 15 -5.08 2.89 -0.92
C ALA A 15 -5.00 3.96 -2.02
N ILE A 16 -4.85 5.23 -1.64
CA ILE A 16 -4.67 6.34 -2.58
C ILE A 16 -3.38 6.13 -3.39
N LEU A 17 -2.26 5.82 -2.73
CA LEU A 17 -0.99 5.53 -3.41
C LEU A 17 -1.12 4.35 -4.38
N SER A 18 -1.80 3.27 -3.98
CA SER A 18 -2.05 2.11 -4.85
C SER A 18 -2.85 2.50 -6.09
N SER A 19 -3.89 3.32 -5.93
CA SER A 19 -4.70 3.79 -7.06
C SER A 19 -3.93 4.69 -8.03
N LEU A 20 -3.04 5.54 -7.51
CA LEU A 20 -2.16 6.39 -8.32
C LEU A 20 -1.14 5.56 -9.12
N VAL A 21 -0.49 4.58 -8.48
CA VAL A 21 0.47 3.71 -9.18
C VAL A 21 -0.24 2.92 -10.29
N ALA A 22 -1.42 2.37 -10.03
CA ALA A 22 -2.20 1.67 -11.04
C ALA A 22 -2.59 2.58 -12.22
N GLY A 23 -3.02 3.82 -11.93
CA GLY A 23 -3.33 4.81 -12.97
C GLY A 23 -2.10 5.22 -13.81
N LEU A 24 -0.94 5.36 -13.17
CA LEU A 24 0.31 5.67 -13.85
C LEU A 24 0.81 4.50 -14.71
N GLN A 25 0.49 3.25 -14.37
CA GLN A 25 0.87 2.09 -15.20
C GLN A 25 0.11 2.00 -16.52
N VAL A 26 -1.10 2.55 -16.62
CA VAL A 26 -1.89 2.57 -17.85
C VAL A 26 -1.69 3.84 -18.68
N PHE A 27 -0.89 4.78 -18.19
CA PHE A 27 -0.59 6.02 -18.90
C PHE A 27 0.35 5.76 -20.10
N ALA A 28 0.07 6.41 -21.23
CA ALA A 28 0.82 6.22 -22.47
C ALA A 28 2.17 7.00 -22.45
N TRP A 29 3.11 6.55 -21.62
CA TRP A 29 4.43 7.17 -21.44
C TRP A 29 5.24 7.29 -22.74
N THR A 30 5.06 6.36 -23.68
CA THR A 30 5.74 6.34 -24.98
C THR A 30 5.40 7.56 -25.85
N ALA A 31 4.34 8.30 -25.54
CA ALA A 31 4.00 9.54 -26.24
C ALA A 31 4.87 10.74 -25.82
N PHE A 32 5.55 10.64 -24.67
CA PHE A 32 6.30 11.75 -24.06
C PHE A 32 7.78 11.45 -23.86
N PHE A 33 8.16 10.18 -23.79
CA PHE A 33 9.50 9.73 -23.43
C PHE A 33 10.07 8.74 -24.45
N THR A 34 11.39 8.60 -24.46
CA THR A 34 12.05 7.56 -25.25
C THR A 34 11.67 6.17 -24.72
N GLN A 35 11.88 5.13 -25.54
CA GLN A 35 11.58 3.76 -25.15
C GLN A 35 12.34 3.31 -23.89
N GLU A 36 13.64 3.63 -23.79
CA GLU A 36 14.44 3.35 -22.58
C GLU A 36 13.90 4.05 -21.34
N GLN A 37 13.55 5.34 -21.46
CA GLN A 37 12.99 6.12 -20.35
C GLN A 37 11.63 5.54 -19.91
N THR A 38 10.79 5.14 -20.86
CA THR A 38 9.50 4.52 -20.57
C THR A 38 9.68 3.20 -19.82
N ILE A 39 10.61 2.35 -20.25
CA ILE A 39 10.93 1.09 -19.57
C ILE A 39 11.41 1.36 -18.14
N ALA A 40 12.28 2.36 -17.94
CA ALA A 40 12.74 2.75 -16.61
C ALA A 40 11.60 3.23 -15.72
N ILE A 41 10.68 4.04 -16.24
CA ILE A 41 9.48 4.51 -15.51
C ILE A 41 8.59 3.33 -15.13
N MET A 42 8.27 2.44 -16.08
CA MET A 42 7.44 1.27 -15.83
C MET A 42 8.09 0.29 -14.85
N GLY A 43 9.41 0.11 -14.93
CA GLY A 43 10.19 -0.66 -13.96
C GLY A 43 10.11 -0.06 -12.56
N GLY A 44 10.26 1.26 -12.44
CA GLY A 44 10.11 1.99 -11.17
C GLY A 44 8.70 1.87 -10.58
N LEU A 45 7.65 2.06 -11.40
CA LEU A 45 6.25 1.90 -10.98
C LEU A 45 5.95 0.46 -10.54
N SER A 46 6.54 -0.53 -11.21
CA SER A 46 6.38 -1.94 -10.85
C SER A 46 7.06 -2.25 -9.51
N ALA A 47 8.28 -1.76 -9.30
CA ALA A 47 8.99 -1.90 -8.03
C ALA A 47 8.25 -1.21 -6.88
N LEU A 48 7.72 -0.02 -7.11
CA LEU A 48 6.89 0.70 -6.14
C LEU A 48 5.62 -0.07 -5.80
N GLY A 49 4.95 -0.64 -6.80
CA GLY A 49 3.78 -1.49 -6.61
C GLY A 49 4.06 -2.72 -5.74
N VAL A 50 5.21 -3.37 -5.93
CA VAL A 50 5.67 -4.49 -5.09
C VAL A 50 5.93 -4.02 -3.65
N MET A 51 6.60 -2.88 -3.47
CA MET A 51 6.84 -2.32 -2.13
C MET A 51 5.55 -2.02 -1.38
N ILE A 52 4.57 -1.38 -2.03
CA ILE A 52 3.27 -1.06 -1.42
C ILE A 52 2.55 -2.35 -1.00
N LYS A 53 2.57 -3.40 -1.82
CA LYS A 53 1.99 -4.71 -1.47
C LYS A 53 2.67 -5.33 -0.25
N GLY A 54 4.00 -5.28 -0.17
CA GLY A 54 4.75 -5.79 1.00
C GLY A 54 4.48 -5.01 2.28
N TRP A 55 4.32 -3.69 2.19
CA TRP A 55 3.87 -2.88 3.32
C TRP A 55 2.44 -3.19 3.73
N MET A 56 1.52 -3.38 2.78
CA MET A 56 0.15 -3.79 3.08
C MET A 56 0.10 -5.17 3.76
N SER A 57 0.88 -6.17 3.31
CA SER A 57 0.90 -7.48 3.98
C SER A 57 1.43 -7.40 5.41
N THR A 58 2.42 -6.53 5.65
CA THR A 58 2.98 -6.28 6.98
C THR A 58 1.97 -5.57 7.88
N ALA A 59 1.29 -4.55 7.35
CA ALA A 59 0.23 -3.83 8.05
C ALA A 59 -0.96 -4.75 8.37
N GLU A 60 -1.33 -5.65 7.45
CA GLU A 60 -2.40 -6.62 7.66
C GLU A 60 -2.03 -7.66 8.73
N ALA A 61 -0.78 -8.15 8.73
CA ALA A 61 -0.28 -9.04 9.77
C ALA A 61 -0.32 -8.37 11.17
N MET A 62 0.08 -7.10 11.26
CA MET A 62 -0.03 -6.32 12.50
C MET A 62 -1.48 -6.06 12.90
N ALA A 63 -2.37 -5.75 11.94
CA ALA A 63 -3.79 -5.56 12.23
C ALA A 63 -4.43 -6.84 12.78
N ARG A 64 -4.08 -8.01 12.23
CA ARG A 64 -4.54 -9.32 12.73
C ARG A 64 -4.02 -9.61 14.14
N SER A 65 -2.77 -9.30 14.44
CA SER A 65 -2.21 -9.52 15.79
C SER A 65 -2.82 -8.59 16.84
N ILE A 66 -3.10 -7.33 16.48
CA ILE A 66 -3.82 -6.38 17.33
C ILE A 66 -5.26 -6.86 17.55
N ALA A 67 -5.97 -7.28 16.49
CA ALA A 67 -7.33 -7.81 16.61
C ALA A 67 -7.38 -9.05 17.52
N ALA A 68 -6.44 -9.99 17.36
CA ALA A 68 -6.34 -11.17 18.21
C ALA A 68 -6.02 -10.83 19.69
N GLY A 69 -5.17 -9.84 19.94
CA GLY A 69 -4.88 -9.34 21.29
C GLY A 69 -6.05 -8.60 21.93
N VAL A 70 -6.87 -7.89 21.15
CA VAL A 70 -8.12 -7.25 21.63
C VAL A 70 -9.20 -8.29 21.93
N SER A 71 -9.31 -9.36 21.13
CA SER A 71 -10.24 -10.47 21.37
C SER A 71 -9.93 -11.24 22.66
N ALA A 72 -8.65 -11.46 22.97
CA ALA A 72 -8.24 -12.12 24.22
C ALA A 72 -8.63 -11.31 25.47
N MET A 73 -8.56 -9.98 25.40
CA MET A 73 -8.90 -9.07 26.49
C MET A 73 -10.42 -8.94 26.74
N GLN A 74 -11.26 -9.33 25.78
CA GLN A 74 -12.73 -9.36 25.94
C GLN A 74 -13.26 -10.66 26.54
N VAL A 75 -12.47 -11.74 26.56
CA VAL A 75 -12.86 -13.04 27.15
C VAL A 75 -12.59 -13.07 28.67
N GLU A 76 -11.78 -12.13 29.19
CA GLU A 76 -11.39 -12.04 30.59
C GLU A 76 -12.22 -11.03 31.43
N LYS A 77 -13.36 -10.54 30.90
CA LYS A 77 -14.36 -9.75 31.63
C LYS A 77 -15.66 -10.51 31.78
#